data_AF-A0A1V4S0E0-F1
#
_entry.id   AF-A0A1V4S0E0-F1
#
_cell.length_a   1.000
_cell.length_b   1.000
_cell.length_c   1.000
_cell.angle_alpha   90.00
_cell.angle_beta   90.00
_cell.angle_gamma   90.00
#
_symmetry.space_group_name_H-M   'P 1'
#
loop_
_entity.id
_entity.type
_entity.pdbx_description
1 polymer ?
#
loop_
_entity_poly.entity_id
_entity_poly.type
_entity_poly.pdbx_seq_one_letter_code
_entity_poly.pdbx_strand_id
1 'polypeptide(L)'
;FLAASASPAGKAFAKQYKKAYGRDVDWMSANAYDCLGILAQVIAKTGPDRKKIRDGLAALNSEANGYKGVTGLTYFDKKGDCSKPAFVKMVKDGKFVPAK
;
A
#
# COMPACT_ATOMS: atom_id res chain seq x y z
N PHE A 1 -2.14 -7.11 4.26
CA PHE A 1 -3.37 -6.30 4.29
C PHE A 1 -4.47 -7.18 4.82
N LEU A 2 -5.16 -6.68 5.83
CA LEU A 2 -6.33 -7.31 6.42
C LEU A 2 -7.30 -6.17 6.68
N ALA A 3 -8.42 -6.12 5.96
CA ALA A 3 -9.34 -4.98 6.01
C ALA A 3 -9.82 -4.67 7.44
N ALA A 4 -10.05 -5.71 8.25
CA ALA A 4 -10.44 -5.56 9.66
C ALA A 4 -9.42 -4.77 10.49
N SER A 5 -8.13 -4.95 10.20
CA SER A 5 -7.00 -4.32 10.91
C SER A 5 -6.40 -3.13 10.16
N ALA A 6 -7.01 -2.69 9.05
CA ALA A 6 -6.50 -1.60 8.24
C ALA A 6 -6.83 -0.22 8.84
N SER A 7 -6.08 0.80 8.39
CA SER A 7 -6.39 2.21 8.67
C SER A 7 -7.78 2.62 8.14
N PRO A 8 -8.34 3.76 8.55
CA PRO A 8 -9.59 4.26 7.98
C PRO A 8 -9.56 4.36 6.44
N ALA A 9 -8.43 4.81 5.87
CA ALA A 9 -8.23 4.86 4.42
C ALA A 9 -8.24 3.45 3.79
N GLY A 10 -7.57 2.49 4.42
CA GLY A 10 -7.58 1.09 3.98
C GLY A 10 -8.97 0.45 4.02
N LYS A 11 -9.76 0.73 5.06
CA LYS A 11 -11.16 0.28 5.16
C LYS A 11 -12.05 0.91 4.10
N ALA A 12 -11.88 2.22 3.85
CA ALA A 12 -12.61 2.93 2.80
C ALA A 12 -12.29 2.35 1.41
N PHE A 13 -11.01 2.12 1.12
CA PHE A 13 -10.57 1.47 -0.11
C PHE A 13 -11.15 0.05 -0.25
N ALA A 14 -11.13 -0.77 0.81
CA ALA A 14 -11.72 -2.11 0.77
C ALA A 14 -13.22 -2.09 0.43
N LYS A 15 -13.97 -1.12 0.97
CA LYS A 15 -15.39 -0.91 0.64
C LYS A 15 -15.58 -0.53 -0.83
N GLN A 16 -14.78 0.41 -1.34
CA GLN A 16 -14.84 0.84 -2.74
C GLN A 16 -14.47 -0.30 -3.70
N TYR A 17 -13.41 -1.04 -3.38
CA TYR A 17 -12.96 -2.20 -4.15
C TYR A 17 -14.06 -3.26 -4.25
N LYS A 18 -14.68 -3.63 -3.12
CA LYS A 18 -15.78 -4.59 -3.11
C LYS A 18 -16.98 -4.14 -3.93
N LYS A 19 -17.32 -2.84 -3.86
CA LYS A 19 -18.38 -2.27 -4.69
C LYS A 19 -18.07 -2.36 -6.18
N ALA A 20 -16.81 -2.13 -6.58
CA ALA A 20 -16.40 -2.12 -7.98
C ALA A 20 -16.25 -3.54 -8.57
N TYR A 21 -15.77 -4.50 -7.79
CA TYR A 21 -15.31 -5.80 -8.30
C TYR A 21 -16.06 -7.01 -7.72
N GLY A 22 -17.04 -6.80 -6.83
CA GLY A 22 -17.88 -7.87 -6.29
C GLY A 22 -17.17 -8.84 -5.34
N ARG A 23 -15.91 -8.58 -4.96
CA ARG A 23 -15.10 -9.43 -4.07
C ARG A 23 -14.33 -8.60 -3.04
N ASP A 24 -13.94 -9.24 -1.95
CA ASP A 24 -13.07 -8.62 -0.97
C ASP A 24 -11.68 -8.36 -1.57
N VAL A 25 -11.05 -7.26 -1.14
CA VAL A 25 -9.72 -6.88 -1.63
C VAL A 25 -8.64 -7.76 -1.02
N ASP A 26 -7.74 -8.25 -1.87
CA ASP A 26 -6.57 -9.02 -1.47
C ASP A 26 -5.35 -8.11 -1.21
N TRP A 27 -4.26 -8.71 -0.74
CA TRP A 27 -3.01 -8.00 -0.47
C TRP A 27 -2.37 -7.44 -1.75
N MET A 28 -2.41 -8.18 -2.86
CA MET A 28 -1.78 -7.78 -4.11
C MET A 28 -2.44 -6.51 -4.67
N SER A 29 -3.77 -6.49 -4.71
CA SER A 29 -4.59 -5.39 -5.20
C SER A 29 -4.41 -4.13 -4.35
N ALA A 30 -4.33 -4.27 -3.03
CA ALA A 30 -4.09 -3.14 -2.14
C ALA A 30 -2.67 -2.56 -2.31
N ASN A 31 -1.65 -3.40 -2.49
CA ASN A 31 -0.30 -2.88 -2.77
C ASN A 31 -0.19 -2.29 -4.16
N ALA A 32 -0.84 -2.87 -5.18
CA ALA A 32 -0.86 -2.29 -6.52
C ALA A 32 -1.45 -0.87 -6.53
N TYR A 33 -2.51 -0.64 -5.75
CA TYR A 33 -3.10 0.69 -5.57
C TYR A 33 -2.09 1.68 -4.97
N ASP A 34 -1.40 1.29 -3.90
CA ASP A 34 -0.38 2.14 -3.29
C ASP A 34 0.84 2.35 -4.21
N CYS A 35 1.30 1.32 -4.93
CA CYS A 35 2.40 1.44 -5.89
C CYS A 35 2.08 2.50 -6.97
N LEU A 36 0.87 2.46 -7.53
CA LEU A 36 0.45 3.48 -8.49
C LEU A 36 0.38 4.86 -7.85
N GLY A 37 -0.16 4.96 -6.63
CA GLY A 37 -0.23 6.22 -5.87
C GLY A 37 1.15 6.83 -5.59
N ILE A 38 2.12 6.00 -5.22
CA ILE A 38 3.53 6.40 -5.02
C ILE A 38 4.10 6.96 -6.32
N LEU A 39 3.97 6.20 -7.42
CA LEU A 39 4.50 6.61 -8.71
C LEU A 39 3.85 7.90 -9.21
N ALA A 40 2.52 8.00 -9.12
CA ALA A 40 1.78 9.20 -9.49
C ALA A 40 2.20 10.43 -8.68
N GLN A 41 2.39 10.29 -7.36
CA GLN A 41 2.87 11.37 -6.51
C GLN A 41 4.27 11.85 -6.93
N VAL A 42 5.17 10.93 -7.26
CA VAL A 42 6.53 11.28 -7.70
C VAL A 42 6.50 11.94 -9.07
N ILE A 43 5.76 11.39 -10.03
CA ILE A 43 5.61 11.96 -11.37
C ILE A 43 5.00 13.37 -11.31
N ALA A 44 3.99 13.59 -10.47
CA ALA A 44 3.37 14.90 -10.29
C ALA A 44 4.37 15.98 -9.81
N LYS A 45 5.41 15.59 -9.06
CA LYS A 45 6.45 16.49 -8.56
C LYS A 45 7.62 16.66 -9.54
N THR A 46 7.96 15.61 -10.26
CA THR A 46 9.22 15.52 -11.02
C THR A 46 9.05 15.65 -12.53
N GLY A 47 7.81 15.51 -13.03
CA GLY A 47 7.50 15.42 -14.45
C GLY A 47 7.83 14.05 -15.05
N PRO A 48 7.82 13.93 -16.38
CA PRO A 48 8.00 12.64 -17.08
C PRO A 48 9.46 12.19 -17.21
N ASP A 49 10.42 12.91 -16.62
CA ASP A 49 11.84 12.56 -16.73
C ASP A 49 12.15 11.30 -15.92
N ARG A 50 12.61 10.25 -16.62
CA ARG A 50 12.89 8.93 -16.02
C ARG A 50 13.88 8.99 -14.85
N LYS A 51 14.94 9.81 -14.96
CA LYS A 51 15.99 9.89 -13.93
C LYS A 51 15.44 10.59 -12.70
N LYS A 52 14.70 11.69 -12.88
CA LYS A 52 14.06 12.41 -11.78
C LYS A 52 12.98 11.57 -11.09
N ILE A 53 12.21 10.77 -11.83
CA ILE A 53 11.25 9.83 -11.24
C ILE A 53 11.97 8.81 -10.36
N ARG A 54 13.03 8.17 -10.86
CA ARG A 54 13.84 7.24 -10.06
C ARG A 54 14.39 7.92 -8.80
N ASP A 55 14.94 9.12 -8.91
CA ASP A 55 15.45 9.87 -7.76
C ASP A 55 14.35 10.23 -6.75
N GLY A 56 13.17 10.62 -7.24
CA GLY A 56 12.02 10.90 -6.39
C GLY A 56 11.50 9.68 -5.65
N LEU A 57 11.53 8.49 -6.28
CA LEU A 57 11.20 7.23 -5.61
C LEU A 57 12.24 6.89 -4.52
N ALA A 58 13.53 7.00 -4.85
CA ALA A 58 14.62 6.73 -3.90
C ALA A 58 14.66 7.73 -2.73
N ALA A 59 14.09 8.92 -2.89
CA ALA A 59 13.95 9.91 -1.84
C ALA A 59 12.87 9.56 -0.79
N LEU A 60 11.96 8.61 -1.08
CA LEU A 60 10.97 8.12 -0.11
C LEU A 60 11.61 7.05 0.79
N ASN A 61 12.52 7.45 1.66
CA ASN A 61 13.48 6.55 2.32
C ASN A 61 13.44 6.54 3.85
N SER A 62 12.47 7.20 4.45
CA SER A 62 12.29 7.26 5.90
C SER A 62 10.82 7.39 6.25
N GLU A 63 10.51 7.20 7.54
CA GLU A 63 9.14 7.42 8.01
C GLU A 63 8.66 8.86 7.81
N ALA A 64 9.58 9.83 7.90
CA ALA A 64 9.28 11.26 7.79
C ALA A 64 8.80 11.68 6.40
N ASN A 65 9.26 10.99 5.35
CA ASN A 65 8.96 11.31 3.95
C ASN A 65 8.28 10.17 3.18
N GLY A 66 7.88 9.10 3.87
CA GLY A 66 7.21 7.96 3.27
C GLY A 66 5.80 8.27 2.76
N TYR A 67 5.29 7.39 1.91
CA TYR A 67 3.95 7.46 1.36
C TYR A 67 2.93 6.83 2.30
N LYS A 68 1.92 7.60 2.71
CA LYS A 68 0.83 7.13 3.57
C LYS A 68 -0.30 6.54 2.71
N GLY A 69 -0.19 5.24 2.43
CA GLY A 69 -1.12 4.51 1.57
C GLY A 69 -2.21 3.74 2.31
N VAL A 70 -3.03 3.02 1.54
CA VAL A 70 -4.13 2.17 2.04
C VAL A 70 -3.60 0.91 2.73
N THR A 71 -2.37 0.50 2.41
CA THR A 71 -1.65 -0.60 3.06
C THR A 71 -0.77 -0.13 4.23
N GLY A 72 -0.82 1.17 4.55
CA GLY A 72 0.01 1.80 5.57
C GLY A 72 1.14 2.63 4.98
N LEU A 73 2.08 3.00 5.86
CA LEU A 73 3.25 3.78 5.48
C LEU A 73 4.21 2.94 4.61
N THR A 74 4.70 3.52 3.52
CA THR A 74 5.69 2.91 2.63
C THR A 74 6.87 3.85 2.47
N TYR A 75 8.06 3.36 2.77
CA TYR A 75 9.35 3.97 2.44
C TYR A 75 10.35 2.85 2.11
N PHE A 76 11.41 3.20 1.41
CA PHE A 76 12.38 2.27 0.85
C PHE A 76 13.74 2.40 1.53
N ASP A 77 14.37 1.27 1.82
CA ASP A 77 15.73 1.25 2.32
C ASP A 77 16.75 1.53 1.19
N LYS A 78 18.04 1.43 1.50
CA LYS A 78 19.13 1.67 0.54
C LYS A 78 19.14 0.70 -0.64
N LYS A 79 18.48 -0.46 -0.54
CA LYS A 79 18.35 -1.45 -1.61
C LYS A 79 17.09 -1.26 -2.44
N GLY A 80 16.18 -0.40 -2.01
CA GLY A 80 14.86 -0.23 -2.61
C GLY A 80 13.79 -1.13 -2.01
N ASP A 81 14.07 -1.81 -0.89
CA ASP A 81 13.13 -2.69 -0.22
C ASP A 81 12.25 -1.89 0.74
N CYS A 82 10.95 -2.18 0.78
CA CYS A 82 10.05 -1.62 1.78
C CYS A 82 9.78 -2.62 2.91
N SER A 83 10.04 -2.21 4.16
CA SER A 83 9.65 -2.98 5.32
C SER A 83 8.23 -2.63 5.73
N LYS A 84 7.35 -3.64 5.82
CA LYS A 84 5.97 -3.48 6.27
C LYS A 84 5.61 -4.54 7.29
N PRO A 85 4.80 -4.21 8.31
CA PRO A 85 4.29 -5.21 9.25
C PRO A 85 3.53 -6.32 8.51
N ALA A 86 3.92 -7.57 8.78
CA ALA A 86 3.17 -8.73 8.32
C ALA A 86 1.93 -8.91 9.20
N PHE A 87 0.82 -9.32 8.60
CA PHE A 87 -0.39 -9.69 9.32
C PHE A 87 -0.50 -11.21 9.35
N VAL A 88 -0.54 -11.81 10.53
CA VAL A 88 -0.87 -13.22 10.70
C VAL A 88 -2.39 -13.38 10.67
N LYS A 89 -2.87 -14.34 9.88
CA LYS A 89 -4.29 -14.61 9.69
C LYS A 89 -4.59 -16.08 9.96
N MET A 90 -5.81 -16.35 10.38
CA MET A 90 -6.36 -17.70 10.46
C MET A 90 -7.64 -17.82 9.64
N VAL A 91 -7.93 -19.04 9.19
CA VAL A 91 -9.21 -19.35 8.55
C VAL A 91 -10.20 -19.79 9.63
N LYS A 92 -11.33 -19.09 9.74
CA LYS A 92 -12.44 -19.43 10.62
C LYS A 92 -13.75 -19.29 9.84
N ASP A 93 -14.57 -20.34 9.83
CA ASP A 93 -15.87 -20.37 9.11
C ASP A 93 -15.75 -19.94 7.63
N GLY A 94 -14.69 -20.43 6.96
CA GLY A 94 -14.40 -20.10 5.55
C GLY A 94 -13.91 -18.67 5.30
N LYS A 95 -13.60 -17.90 6.35
CA LYS A 95 -13.16 -16.49 6.25
C LYS A 95 -11.78 -16.29 6.87
N PHE A 96 -10.99 -15.40 6.27
CA PHE A 96 -9.73 -14.93 6.87
C PHE A 96 -10.00 -13.91 7.97
N VAL A 97 -9.60 -14.22 9.20
CA VAL A 97 -9.67 -13.33 10.37
C VAL A 97 -8.29 -13.11 10.98
N PRO A 98 -8.06 -12.04 11.77
CA PRO A 98 -6.78 -11.88 12.49
C PRO A 98 -6.51 -13.11 13.35
N ALA A 99 -5.29 -13.66 13.27
CA ALA A 99 -4.84 -14.63 14.27
C ALA A 99 -4.61 -13.89 15.59
N LYS A 100 -5.19 -14.40 16.68
CA LYS A 100 -4.97 -13.91 18.04
C LYS A 100 -3.91 -14.78 18.71
#